data_AF-A0A953QZR8-F1
#
_entry.id   AF-A0A953QZR8-F1
#
_cell.length_a   1.000
_cell.length_b   1.000
_cell.length_c   1.000
_cell.angle_alpha   90.00
_cell.angle_beta   90.00
_cell.angle_gamma   90.00
#
_symmetry.space_group_name_H-M   'P 1'
#
loop_
_entity.id
_entity.type
_entity.pdbx_description
1 polymer ?
#
loop_
_entity_poly.entity_id
_entity_poly.type
_entity_poly.pdbx_seq_one_letter_code
_entity_poly.pdbx_strand_id
1 'polypeptide(L)'
;MARHCTHLDQVKITSTGKHVCEDCVLTGDSWVHLRLCLICGHVGCCDSSKNKHATKHFHAVGHPLIRSIEPGERWMWCYVDELAPGEVET
;
A
#
# COMPACT_ATOMS: atom_id res chain seq x y z
N MET A 1 -0.60 -18.05 -19.02
CA MET A 1 0.02 -16.73 -19.25
C MET A 1 0.18 -16.07 -17.89
N ALA A 2 1.37 -15.59 -17.54
CA ALA A 2 1.53 -14.78 -16.33
C ALA A 2 0.68 -13.51 -16.50
N ARG A 3 -0.18 -13.19 -15.53
CA ARG A 3 -0.93 -11.93 -15.55
C ARG A 3 0.08 -10.83 -15.24
N HIS A 4 0.37 -9.99 -16.24
CA HIS A 4 1.21 -8.81 -16.08
C HIS A 4 0.32 -7.63 -15.70
N CYS A 5 0.71 -6.92 -14.65
CA CYS A 5 0.05 -5.68 -14.25
C CYS A 5 0.52 -4.54 -15.17
N THR A 6 -0.41 -3.83 -15.80
CA THR A 6 -0.10 -2.68 -16.67
C THR A 6 0.05 -1.38 -15.89
N HIS A 7 -0.14 -1.39 -14.57
CA HIS A 7 -0.14 -0.18 -13.73
C HIS A 7 1.23 0.21 -13.17
N LEU A 8 2.27 -0.62 -13.39
CA LEU A 8 3.62 -0.41 -12.84
C LEU A 8 4.29 0.89 -13.32
N ASP A 9 3.85 1.44 -14.45
CA ASP A 9 4.27 2.74 -14.99
C ASP A 9 3.84 3.93 -14.12
N GLN A 10 2.85 3.74 -13.22
CA GLN A 10 2.36 4.76 -12.32
C GLN A 10 3.17 4.88 -11.02
N VAL A 11 4.14 3.98 -10.79
CA VAL A 11 4.98 4.00 -9.58
C VAL A 11 5.84 5.26 -9.57
N LYS A 12 5.72 6.04 -8.51
CA LYS A 12 6.48 7.28 -8.28
C LYS A 12 7.27 7.26 -6.98
N ILE A 13 6.77 6.56 -5.96
CA ILE A 13 7.31 6.58 -4.60
C ILE A 13 7.50 5.14 -4.15
N THR A 14 8.75 4.73 -3.99
CA THR A 14 9.12 3.39 -3.56
C THR A 14 9.56 3.33 -2.10
N SER A 15 9.85 4.46 -1.44
CA SER A 15 10.26 4.49 -0.04
C SER A 15 9.62 5.66 0.71
N THR A 16 9.51 5.51 2.03
CA THR A 16 8.97 6.54 2.93
C THR A 16 9.64 6.42 4.30
N GLY A 17 9.81 7.56 4.99
CA GLY A 17 10.21 7.58 6.41
C GLY A 17 9.02 7.50 7.38
N LYS A 18 7.79 7.35 6.86
CA LYS A 18 6.60 7.21 7.69
C LYS A 18 6.43 5.76 8.16
N HIS A 19 6.34 5.58 9.48
CA HIS A 19 6.15 4.27 10.13
C HIS A 19 4.84 4.19 10.91
N VAL A 20 3.86 5.00 10.52
CA VAL A 20 2.54 5.07 11.16
C VAL A 20 1.44 5.17 10.11
N CYS A 21 0.24 4.71 10.46
CA CYS A 21 -0.97 5.05 9.71
C CYS A 21 -1.51 6.37 10.28
N GLU A 22 -1.35 7.46 9.54
CA GLU A 22 -1.73 8.81 9.97
C GLU A 22 -3.21 8.89 10.38
N ASP A 23 -4.09 8.24 9.62
CA ASP A 23 -5.52 8.20 9.91
C ASP A 23 -5.86 7.45 11.21
N CYS A 24 -5.14 6.36 11.52
CA CYS A 24 -5.32 5.67 12.80
C CYS A 24 -4.81 6.52 13.97
N VAL A 25 -3.70 7.26 13.79
CA VAL A 25 -3.18 8.17 14.83
C VAL A 25 -4.20 9.26 15.14
N LEU A 26 -4.87 9.81 14.12
CA LEU A 26 -5.90 10.83 14.30
C LEU A 26 -7.12 10.33 15.09
N THR A 27 -7.47 9.05 14.97
CA THR A 27 -8.59 8.45 15.71
C THR A 27 -8.18 7.80 17.04
N GLY A 28 -6.89 7.74 17.35
CA GLY A 28 -6.36 7.02 18.51
C GLY A 28 -6.49 5.50 18.39
N ASP A 29 -6.63 4.96 17.18
CA ASP A 29 -6.67 3.53 16.91
C ASP A 29 -5.26 2.95 16.66
N SER A 30 -5.15 1.63 16.76
CA SER A 30 -3.97 0.87 16.36
C SER A 30 -4.11 0.24 14.97
N TRP A 31 -3.02 -0.35 14.47
CA TRP A 31 -2.96 -1.09 13.21
C TRP A 31 -2.11 -2.34 13.38
N VAL A 32 -2.24 -3.28 12.43
CA VAL A 32 -1.45 -4.52 12.39
C VAL A 32 -0.21 -4.31 11.52
N HIS A 33 -0.41 -3.98 10.25
CA HIS A 33 0.66 -3.72 9.28
C HIS A 33 0.33 -2.51 8.42
N LEU A 34 1.39 -1.93 7.85
CA LEU A 34 1.32 -0.74 7.02
C LEU A 34 1.54 -1.06 5.53
N ARG A 35 0.87 -0.26 4.70
CA ARG A 35 0.96 -0.29 3.24
C ARG A 35 1.25 1.11 2.74
N LEU A 36 2.25 1.23 1.88
CA LEU A 36 2.61 2.46 1.20
C LEU A 36 1.98 2.48 -0.18
N CYS A 37 1.24 3.54 -0.50
CA CYS A 37 0.80 3.82 -1.85
C CYS A 37 1.99 4.24 -2.73
N LEU A 38 2.24 3.49 -3.79
CA LEU A 38 3.39 3.72 -4.67
C LEU A 38 3.23 4.94 -5.58
N ILE A 39 2.05 5.57 -5.61
CA ILE A 39 1.71 6.66 -6.53
C ILE A 39 1.80 8.02 -5.83
N CYS A 40 1.35 8.11 -4.57
CA CYS A 40 1.32 9.37 -3.81
C CYS A 40 2.02 9.34 -2.45
N GLY A 41 2.50 8.19 -1.99
CA GLY A 41 3.25 8.08 -0.74
C GLY A 41 2.41 8.04 0.53
N HIS A 42 1.08 7.96 0.42
CA HIS A 42 0.19 7.76 1.56
C HIS A 42 0.46 6.42 2.25
N VAL A 43 0.46 6.40 3.59
CA VAL A 43 0.65 5.19 4.39
C VAL A 43 -0.63 4.84 5.13
N GLY A 44 -1.23 3.72 4.75
CA GLY A 44 -2.47 3.21 5.32
C GLY A 44 -2.28 1.87 6.03
N CYS A 45 -3.12 1.57 7.00
CA CYS A 45 -3.17 0.25 7.63
C CYS A 45 -3.80 -0.79 6.68
N CYS A 46 -3.32 -2.03 6.78
CA CYS A 46 -3.73 -3.15 5.93
C CYS A 46 -5.18 -3.61 6.16
N ASP A 47 -5.67 -4.52 5.31
CA ASP A 47 -7.03 -5.07 5.38
C ASP A 47 -7.32 -5.90 6.64
N SER A 48 -6.28 -6.47 7.27
CA SER A 48 -6.39 -7.17 8.55
C SER A 48 -6.48 -6.20 9.74
N SER A 49 -6.22 -4.91 9.53
CA SER A 49 -6.43 -3.88 10.55
C SER A 49 -7.90 -3.46 10.57
N LYS A 50 -8.41 -3.08 11.75
CA LYS A 50 -9.80 -2.62 11.96
C LYS A 50 -10.27 -1.61 10.91
N ASN A 51 -9.41 -0.64 10.56
CA ASN A 51 -9.81 0.52 9.77
C ASN A 51 -9.59 0.39 8.25
N LYS A 52 -8.70 -0.51 7.80
CA LYS A 52 -8.42 -0.78 6.37
C LYS A 52 -8.11 0.48 5.54
N HIS A 53 -7.31 1.39 6.09
CA HIS A 53 -7.06 2.70 5.47
C HIS A 53 -6.38 2.61 4.10
N ALA A 54 -5.52 1.61 3.86
CA ALA A 54 -4.90 1.44 2.54
C ALA A 54 -5.95 1.17 1.44
N THR A 55 -6.93 0.32 1.72
CA THR A 55 -8.01 -0.03 0.79
C THR A 55 -9.03 1.08 0.65
N LYS A 56 -9.38 1.76 1.75
CA LYS A 56 -10.22 2.98 1.68
C LYS A 56 -9.56 4.06 0.84
N HIS A 57 -8.24 4.26 0.98
CA HIS A 57 -7.47 5.17 0.15
C HIS A 57 -7.56 4.80 -1.32
N PHE A 58 -7.36 3.52 -1.68
CA PHE A 58 -7.58 3.05 -3.05
C PHE A 58 -8.98 3.40 -3.57
N HIS A 59 -10.04 3.12 -2.81
CA HIS A 59 -11.41 3.45 -3.24
C HIS A 59 -11.67 4.96 -3.38
N ALA A 60 -10.98 5.79 -2.59
CA ALA A 60 -11.18 7.23 -2.59
C ALA A 60 -10.46 7.93 -3.76
N VAL A 61 -9.23 7.52 -4.10
CA VAL A 61 -8.40 8.21 -5.10
C VAL A 61 -8.05 7.36 -6.33
N GLY A 62 -8.37 6.07 -6.31
CA GLY A 62 -8.13 5.17 -7.43
C GLY A 62 -6.66 4.81 -7.64
N HIS A 63 -5.82 4.83 -6.60
CA HIS A 63 -4.40 4.46 -6.70
C HIS A 63 -4.22 2.93 -6.62
N PRO A 64 -4.00 2.22 -7.74
CA PRO A 64 -4.05 0.77 -7.77
C PRO A 64 -2.90 0.08 -7.02
N LEU A 65 -1.75 0.73 -6.87
CA LEU A 65 -0.52 0.11 -6.41
C LEU A 65 -0.14 0.48 -4.99
N ILE A 66 0.06 -0.54 -4.17
CA ILE A 66 0.65 -0.45 -2.84
C ILE A 66 1.85 -1.39 -2.71
N ARG A 67 2.69 -1.16 -1.71
CA ARG A 67 3.64 -2.15 -1.21
C ARG A 67 3.54 -2.30 0.30
N SER A 68 4.03 -3.43 0.80
CA SER A 68 4.32 -3.54 2.23
C SER A 68 5.54 -2.72 2.61
N ILE A 69 5.49 -2.14 3.80
CA ILE A 69 6.62 -1.48 4.45
C ILE A 69 6.97 -2.13 5.80
N GLU A 70 6.50 -3.37 6.00
CA GLU A 70 6.88 -4.17 7.16
C GLU A 70 8.33 -4.65 7.05
N PRO A 71 9.04 -4.79 8.17
CA PRO A 71 10.42 -5.31 8.15
C PRO A 71 10.51 -6.67 7.44
N GLY A 72 11.34 -6.73 6.40
CA GLY A 72 11.57 -7.95 5.62
C GLY A 72 10.58 -8.19 4.47
N GLU A 73 9.51 -7.39 4.36
CA GLU A 73 8.55 -7.49 3.27
C GLU A 73 8.87 -6.49 2.15
N ARG A 74 8.91 -6.97 0.90
CA ARG A 74 9.19 -6.15 -0.28
C ARG A 74 8.13 -6.24 -1.37
N TRP A 75 7.08 -7.02 -1.14
CA TRP A 75 6.07 -7.29 -2.16
C TRP A 75 5.20 -6.06 -2.47
N MET A 76 4.73 -6.01 -3.72
CA MET A 76 3.73 -5.07 -4.20
C MET A 76 2.38 -5.78 -4.38
N TRP A 77 1.31 -4.99 -4.36
CA TRP A 77 -0.04 -5.46 -4.69
C TRP A 77 -0.76 -4.45 -5.57
N CYS A 78 -1.43 -4.96 -6.60
CA CYS A 78 -2.34 -4.20 -7.43
C CYS A 78 -3.78 -4.53 -7.04
N TYR A 79 -4.52 -3.53 -6.56
CA TYR A 79 -5.93 -3.70 -6.21
C TYR A 79 -6.83 -3.98 -7.42
N VAL A 80 -6.51 -3.40 -8.59
CA VAL A 80 -7.32 -3.55 -9.81
C VAL A 80 -7.14 -4.93 -10.44
N ASP A 81 -5.89 -5.40 -10.50
CA ASP A 81 -5.57 -6.69 -11.12
C ASP A 81 -5.65 -7.87 -10.14
N GLU A 82 -5.82 -7.58 -8.85
CA GLU A 82 -5.84 -8.52 -7.72
C GLU A 82 -4.65 -9.50 -7.75
N LEU A 83 -3.45 -8.95 -7.95
CA LEU A 83 -2.22 -9.73 -8.04
C LEU A 83 -1.02 -8.98 -7.47
N ALA A 84 0.03 -9.74 -7.16
CA ALA A 84 1.35 -9.22 -6.80
C ALA A 84 2.23 -9.09 -8.06
N PRO A 85 2.50 -7.87 -8.56
CA PRO A 85 3.22 -7.69 -9.82
C PRO A 85 4.74 -7.80 -9.68
N GLY A 86 5.27 -7.83 -8.45
CA GLY A 86 6.70 -7.94 -8.16
C GLY A 86 7.05 -7.47 -6.76
N GLU A 87 8.35 -7.25 -6.53
CA GLU A 87 8.92 -6.70 -5.30
C GLU A 87 9.65 -5.38 -5.57
N VAL A 88 9.76 -4.54 -4.54
CA VAL A 88 10.54 -3.30 -4.58
C VAL A 88 11.83 -3.51 -3.80
N GLU A 89 12.98 -3.27 -4.43
CA GLU A 89 14.26 -3.20 -3.73
C GLU A 89 14.28 -1.93 -2.87
N THR A 90 14.46 -2.12 -1.56
CA THR A 90 14.47 -1.07 -0.53
C THR A 90 15.83 -0.43 -0.38
#